data_AF-C9YFE2-F1
#
_entry.id   AF-C9YFE2-F1
#
_cell.length_a   1.000
_cell.length_b   1.000
_cell.length_c   1.000
_cell.angle_alpha   90.00
_cell.angle_beta   90.00
_cell.angle_gamma   90.00
#
_symmetry.space_group_name_H-M   'P 1'
#
loop_
_entity.id
_entity.type
_entity.pdbx_description
1 polymer ?
#
loop_
_entity_poly.entity_id
_entity_poly.type
_entity_poly.pdbx_seq_one_letter_code
_entity_poly.pdbx_strand_id
1 'polypeptide(L)' 'MKQASLKLNLNVKKTRKEVFLEQMELVVPWAALV' A
#
# COMPACT_ATOMS: atom_id res chain seq x y z
N MET A 1 25.19 -2.76 18.10
CA MET A 1 25.04 -3.66 16.93
C MET A 1 25.19 -2.82 15.68
N LYS A 2 26.19 -3.08 14.83
CA LYS A 2 26.43 -2.27 13.62
C LYS A 2 25.36 -2.63 12.58
N GLN A 3 24.47 -1.70 12.27
CA GLN A 3 23.42 -1.88 11.26
C GLN A 3 24.08 -1.83 9.88
N ALA A 4 24.37 -2.99 9.30
CA ALA A 4 24.75 -3.08 7.90
C ALA A 4 23.52 -2.68 7.07
N SER A 5 23.61 -1.57 6.34
CA SER A 5 22.59 -1.20 5.37
C SER A 5 22.68 -2.17 4.20
N LEU A 6 21.87 -3.23 4.26
CA LEU A 6 21.64 -4.09 3.11
C LEU A 6 21.04 -3.19 2.03
N LYS A 7 21.77 -3.00 0.90
CA LYS A 7 21.26 -2.36 -0.32
C LYS A 7 20.20 -3.27 -0.97
N LEU A 8 19.13 -3.53 -0.24
CA LEU A 8 17.95 -4.22 -0.77
C LEU A 8 17.33 -3.28 -1.78
N ASN A 9 17.13 -3.77 -3.00
CA ASN A 9 16.36 -3.04 -3.99
C ASN A 9 14.90 -3.05 -3.50
N LEU A 10 14.51 -1.99 -2.78
CA LEU A 10 13.16 -1.81 -2.22
C LEU A 10 12.18 -1.38 -3.32
N ASN A 11 12.20 -2.06 -4.47
CA ASN A 11 11.16 -1.89 -5.47
C ASN A 11 9.88 -2.52 -4.90
N VAL A 12 9.17 -1.74 -4.08
CA VAL A 12 7.90 -2.13 -3.49
C VAL A 12 6.88 -2.05 -4.61
N LYS A 13 6.70 -3.18 -5.31
CA LYS A 13 5.54 -3.34 -6.19
C LYS A 13 4.30 -3.23 -5.33
N LYS A 14 3.34 -2.40 -5.76
CA LYS A 14 2.04 -2.30 -5.09
C LYS A 14 1.46 -3.69 -4.92
N THR A 15 1.03 -4.00 -3.72
CA THR A 15 0.40 -5.29 -3.47
C THR A 15 -0.98 -5.29 -4.13
N ARG A 16 -1.50 -6.47 -4.49
CA ARG A 16 -2.87 -6.57 -5.04
C ARG A 16 -3.92 -5.95 -4.11
N LYS A 17 -3.71 -6.05 -2.79
CA LYS A 17 -4.56 -5.44 -1.76
C LYS A 17 -4.55 -3.92 -1.84
N GLU A 18 -3.37 -3.33 -1.98
CA GLU A 18 -3.20 -1.88 -2.09
C GLU A 18 -3.92 -1.33 -3.34
N VAL A 19 -3.74 -1.98 -4.49
CA VAL A 19 -4.45 -1.63 -5.73
C VAL A 19 -5.97 -1.77 -5.57
N PHE A 20 -6.42 -2.84 -4.92
CA PHE A 20 -7.84 -3.07 -4.66
C PHE A 20 -8.44 -2.00 -3.75
N LEU A 21 -7.73 -1.61 -2.69
CA LEU A 21 -8.19 -0.56 -1.79
C LEU A 21 -8.30 0.79 -2.51
N GLU A 22 -7.33 1.14 -3.37
CA GLU A 22 -7.42 2.33 -4.22
C GLU A 22 -8.65 2.32 -5.14
N GLN A 23 -9.04 1.14 -5.65
CA GLN A 23 -10.26 1.00 -6.45
C GLN A 23 -11.52 1.16 -5.59
N MET A 24 -11.50 0.66 -4.36
CA MET A 24 -12.63 0.77 -3.42
C MET A 24 -12.91 2.23 -3.04
N GLU A 25 -11.89 3.08 -2.93
CA GLU A 25 -12.07 4.53 -2.73
C GLU A 25 -12.95 5.22 -3.78
N LEU A 26 -13.02 4.68 -5.00
CA LEU A 26 -13.81 5.25 -6.09
C LEU A 26 -15.24 4.74 -6.15
N VAL A 27 -15.51 3.56 -5.59
CA VAL A 27 -16.80 2.87 -5.72
C VAL A 27 -17.59 2.80 -4.42
N VAL A 28 -16.94 3.04 -3.28
CA VAL A 28 -17.59 3.00 -1.98
C VAL A 28 -17.84 4.43 -1.49
N PRO A 29 -19.08 4.78 -1.13
CA PRO A 29 -19.39 6.09 -0.58
C PRO A 29 -19.01 6.13 0.92
N TRP A 30 -17.71 6.14 1.22
CA TRP A 30 -17.19 6.10 2.60
C TRP A 30 -17.79 7.20 3.49
N ALA A 31 -18.03 8.38 2.92
CA ALA A 31 -18.65 9.50 3.62
C ALA A 31 -20.11 9.23 4.04
N ALA A 32 -20.80 8.27 3.42
CA ALA A 32 -22.15 7.86 3.79
C ALA A 32 -22.17 6.70 4.81
N LEU A 33 -20.99 6.16 5.16
CA LEU A 33 -20.83 5.03 6.08
C LEU A 33 -20.30 5.45 7.47
N VAL A 34 -20.16 6.75 7.71
CA VAL A 34 -19.73 7.36 8.99
C VAL A 34 -20.89 8.09 9.64
#